data_AF-A0A099T532-F1
#
_entry.id   AF-A0A099T532-F1
#
_cell.length_a   1.000
_cell.length_b   1.000
_cell.length_c   1.000
_cell.angle_alpha   90.00
_cell.angle_beta   90.00
_cell.angle_gamma   90.00
#
_symmetry.space_group_name_H-M   'P 1'
#
loop_
_entity.id
_entity.type
_entity.pdbx_description
1 polymer ?
#
loop_
_entity_poly.entity_id
_entity_poly.type
_entity_poly.pdbx_seq_one_letter_code
_entity_poly.pdbx_strand_id
1 'polypeptide(L)'
;MDVGGNESILSDPSGLFNESIVPSFINTTTIDPNWFYAASAQSAAAIVGLMGAFIITKMVDNKMHVRQLKSEISDYKEKMNYVQSELDKKQKYVDEIAYEEDCKLVEKYLEGMVAHIDPYNSFNVDELYNKARFDENYSHINRSVLEDKYNQDYLIKVANYHEKLVDEFLGKKKKDIDLAKPPSTDELYDEASRDIPNIKKSVLEERYNLKYLTEAKAPHQEIVESTMPETSNPWLTDDRSTIPSEDLYPHPSEDNYFSIISTLKWDKYHKYVEEIPEKEAECNYYLVLIESKERLLQASNEVANLRVNLISLFIFSILGVFVPLGMMLFDFEYMLKLRTIVYVGIFSGWLLVLVVLLDEIRKRV
;
A
#
# COMPACT_ATOMS: atom_id res chain seq x y z
N MET A 1 -18.17 -67.74 -4.27
CA MET A 1 -19.08 -68.60 -3.50
C MET A 1 -20.29 -68.84 -4.37
N ASP A 2 -20.22 -69.97 -5.07
CA ASP A 2 -21.34 -70.63 -5.72
C ASP A 2 -22.35 -71.16 -4.69
N VAL A 3 -23.52 -71.49 -5.22
CA VAL A 3 -24.58 -72.45 -4.81
C VAL A 3 -25.90 -71.69 -4.81
N GLY A 4 -26.84 -71.90 -5.71
CA GLY A 4 -27.26 -73.14 -6.36
C GLY A 4 -28.68 -73.44 -5.89
N GLY A 5 -29.65 -73.49 -6.80
CA GLY A 5 -31.05 -73.72 -6.45
C GLY A 5 -32.01 -73.68 -7.64
N ASN A 6 -31.79 -74.58 -8.60
CA ASN A 6 -32.78 -75.01 -9.59
C ASN A 6 -33.93 -75.73 -8.87
N GLU A 7 -35.19 -75.40 -9.18
CA GLU A 7 -36.25 -76.40 -9.28
C GLU A 7 -37.22 -76.04 -10.42
N SER A 8 -37.34 -76.99 -11.33
CA SER A 8 -38.18 -77.01 -12.51
C SER A 8 -39.16 -78.17 -12.37
N ILE A 9 -40.47 -77.90 -12.44
CA ILE A 9 -41.54 -78.89 -12.64
C ILE A 9 -42.58 -78.21 -13.56
N LEU A 10 -42.62 -78.48 -14.86
CA LEU A 10 -43.18 -79.63 -15.58
C LEU A 10 -44.73 -79.60 -15.70
N SER A 11 -45.16 -79.20 -16.92
CA SER A 11 -46.30 -79.62 -17.74
C SER A 11 -47.71 -79.83 -17.15
N ASP A 12 -48.69 -79.18 -17.79
CA ASP A 12 -49.78 -79.92 -18.43
C ASP A 12 -50.33 -79.16 -19.67
N PRO A 13 -50.49 -79.81 -20.85
CA PRO A 13 -51.08 -79.21 -22.04
C PRO A 13 -52.52 -79.68 -22.29
N SER A 14 -53.21 -78.97 -23.18
CA SER A 14 -54.41 -79.38 -23.93
C SER A 14 -55.75 -79.49 -23.19
N GLY A 15 -56.47 -78.36 -23.19
CA GLY A 15 -57.94 -78.32 -23.20
C GLY A 15 -58.42 -77.44 -24.36
N LEU A 16 -58.72 -78.07 -25.50
CA LEU A 16 -59.43 -77.51 -26.64
C LEU A 16 -60.94 -77.47 -26.33
N PHE A 17 -61.62 -76.38 -26.74
CA PHE A 17 -63.03 -76.20 -27.17
C PHE A 17 -63.41 -74.73 -26.86
N ASN A 18 -63.26 -73.80 -27.80
CA ASN A 18 -64.22 -73.44 -28.86
C ASN A 18 -65.59 -73.00 -28.31
N GLU A 19 -65.70 -71.71 -27.97
CA GLU A 19 -66.95 -70.96 -28.11
C GLU A 19 -66.66 -69.64 -28.83
N SER A 20 -67.34 -69.46 -29.95
CA SER A 20 -67.49 -68.18 -30.63
C SER A 20 -68.21 -67.21 -29.70
N ILE A 21 -67.45 -66.43 -28.93
CA ILE A 21 -67.97 -65.28 -28.21
C ILE A 21 -67.48 -64.04 -28.97
N VAL A 22 -68.44 -63.44 -29.65
CA VAL A 22 -68.49 -62.06 -30.14
C VAL A 22 -67.46 -61.16 -29.43
N PRO A 23 -66.64 -60.34 -30.13
CA PRO A 23 -65.86 -59.30 -29.48
C PRO A 23 -66.79 -58.18 -29.00
N SER A 24 -67.66 -58.50 -28.04
CA SER A 24 -68.48 -57.56 -27.30
C SER A 24 -67.64 -57.01 -26.18
N PHE A 25 -67.68 -55.68 -26.07
CA PHE A 25 -66.96 -54.86 -25.10
C PHE A 25 -65.48 -54.69 -25.48
N ILE A 26 -65.26 -53.65 -26.30
CA ILE A 26 -64.27 -52.64 -25.91
C ILE A 26 -64.66 -52.26 -24.47
N ASN A 27 -64.14 -53.01 -23.49
CA ASN A 27 -64.04 -52.52 -22.13
C ASN A 27 -63.23 -51.25 -22.30
N THR A 28 -63.92 -50.12 -22.30
CA THR A 28 -63.30 -48.83 -22.06
C THR A 28 -62.67 -48.99 -20.70
N THR A 29 -61.43 -49.48 -20.68
CA THR A 29 -60.62 -49.59 -19.49
C THR A 29 -60.72 -48.22 -18.87
N THR A 30 -61.42 -48.13 -17.74
CA THR A 30 -61.55 -46.89 -16.99
C THR A 30 -60.15 -46.55 -16.54
N ILE A 31 -59.49 -45.73 -17.37
CA ILE A 31 -58.13 -45.26 -17.18
C ILE A 31 -58.13 -44.50 -15.86
N ASP A 32 -57.47 -45.06 -14.84
CA ASP A 32 -57.39 -44.45 -13.51
C ASP A 32 -56.69 -43.08 -13.60
N PRO A 33 -57.36 -41.94 -13.38
CA PRO A 33 -56.71 -40.63 -13.49
C PRO A 33 -55.51 -40.48 -12.55
N ASN A 34 -55.41 -41.27 -11.48
CA ASN A 34 -54.30 -41.21 -10.55
C ASN A 34 -52.96 -41.64 -11.17
N TRP A 35 -52.94 -42.58 -12.13
CA TRP A 35 -51.67 -42.97 -12.76
C TRP A 35 -51.03 -41.80 -13.51
N PHE A 36 -51.85 -40.92 -14.11
CA PHE A 36 -51.36 -39.75 -14.85
C PHE A 36 -50.70 -38.74 -13.89
N TYR A 37 -51.38 -38.41 -12.79
CA TYR A 37 -50.83 -37.48 -11.80
C TYR A 37 -49.60 -38.07 -11.10
N ALA A 38 -49.57 -39.39 -10.86
CA ALA A 38 -48.46 -40.08 -10.20
C ALA A 38 -47.22 -40.13 -11.09
N ALA A 39 -47.39 -40.56 -12.34
CA ALA A 39 -46.31 -40.59 -13.31
C ALA A 39 -45.75 -39.18 -13.57
N SER A 40 -46.62 -38.17 -13.62
CA SER A 40 -46.21 -36.77 -13.79
C SER A 40 -45.40 -36.27 -12.60
N ALA A 41 -45.89 -36.48 -11.37
CA ALA A 41 -45.17 -36.09 -10.15
C ALA A 41 -43.82 -36.81 -10.02
N GLN A 42 -43.78 -38.11 -10.33
CA GLN A 42 -42.55 -38.90 -10.29
C GLN A 42 -41.53 -38.40 -11.33
N SER A 43 -41.97 -38.13 -12.55
CA SER A 43 -41.09 -37.57 -13.60
C SER A 43 -40.56 -36.19 -13.22
N ALA A 44 -41.42 -35.30 -12.71
CA ALA A 44 -41.01 -33.96 -12.29
C ALA A 44 -40.01 -34.03 -11.12
N ALA A 45 -40.26 -34.90 -10.13
CA ALA A 45 -39.37 -35.10 -8.99
C ALA A 45 -37.98 -35.61 -9.42
N ALA A 46 -37.93 -36.56 -10.37
CA ALA A 46 -36.66 -37.07 -10.90
C ALA A 46 -35.83 -35.97 -11.58
N ILE A 47 -36.47 -35.09 -12.34
CA ILE A 47 -35.78 -33.99 -13.04
C ILE A 47 -35.31 -32.92 -12.07
N VAL A 48 -36.17 -32.53 -11.11
CA VAL A 48 -35.80 -31.60 -10.05
C VAL A 48 -34.62 -32.16 -9.25
N GLY A 49 -34.60 -33.47 -8.98
CA GLY A 49 -33.49 -34.15 -8.32
C GLY A 49 -32.19 -34.04 -9.12
N LEU A 50 -32.21 -34.41 -10.41
CA LEU A 50 -31.02 -34.36 -11.27
C LEU A 50 -30.49 -32.94 -11.49
N MET A 51 -31.37 -32.00 -11.84
CA MET A 51 -31.01 -30.60 -12.06
C MET A 51 -30.60 -29.91 -10.78
N GLY A 52 -31.28 -30.20 -9.67
CA GLY A 52 -30.92 -29.72 -8.34
C GLY A 52 -29.52 -30.19 -7.94
N ALA A 53 -29.21 -31.47 -8.12
CA ALA A 53 -27.87 -32.00 -7.87
C ALA A 53 -26.82 -31.29 -8.73
N PHE A 54 -27.07 -31.11 -10.04
CA PHE A 54 -26.16 -30.42 -10.94
C PHE A 54 -25.91 -28.95 -10.53
N ILE A 55 -26.97 -28.19 -10.22
CA ILE A 55 -26.85 -26.80 -9.77
C ILE A 55 -26.06 -26.71 -8.46
N ILE A 56 -26.34 -27.58 -7.50
CA ILE A 56 -25.63 -27.61 -6.22
C ILE A 56 -24.15 -27.90 -6.44
N THR A 57 -23.80 -28.91 -7.23
CA THR A 57 -22.40 -29.22 -7.57
C THR A 57 -21.71 -28.01 -8.19
N LYS A 58 -22.33 -27.37 -9.19
CA LYS A 58 -21.79 -26.15 -9.80
C LYS A 58 -21.63 -25.00 -8.81
N MET A 59 -22.57 -24.82 -7.89
CA MET A 59 -22.45 -23.80 -6.83
C MET A 59 -21.30 -24.11 -5.86
N VAL A 60 -21.08 -25.38 -5.53
CA VAL A 60 -19.97 -25.81 -4.67
C VAL A 60 -18.64 -25.58 -5.36
N ASP A 61 -18.51 -26.00 -6.62
CA ASP A 61 -17.30 -25.80 -7.44
C ASP A 61 -16.98 -24.31 -7.58
N ASN A 62 -17.97 -23.49 -7.92
CA ASN A 62 -17.78 -22.04 -8.05
C ASN A 62 -17.40 -21.38 -6.72
N LYS A 63 -17.99 -21.80 -5.59
CA LYS A 63 -17.60 -21.30 -4.27
C LYS A 63 -16.15 -21.66 -3.95
N MET A 64 -15.71 -22.86 -4.31
CA MET A 64 -14.33 -23.30 -4.12
C MET A 64 -13.38 -22.45 -4.97
N HIS A 65 -13.70 -22.25 -6.25
CA HIS A 65 -12.92 -21.41 -7.16
C HIS A 65 -12.83 -19.95 -6.69
N VAL A 66 -13.95 -19.36 -6.26
CA VAL A 66 -13.97 -18.00 -5.69
C VAL A 66 -13.12 -17.89 -4.44
N ARG A 67 -13.16 -18.89 -3.54
CA ARG A 67 -12.30 -18.91 -2.35
C ARG A 67 -10.83 -19.00 -2.73
N GLN A 68 -10.49 -19.84 -3.70
CA GLN A 68 -9.13 -19.97 -4.22
C GLN A 68 -8.65 -18.63 -4.79
N LEU A 69 -9.42 -17.99 -5.68
CA LEU A 69 -9.07 -16.69 -6.25
C LEU A 69 -8.87 -15.62 -5.17
N LYS A 70 -9.74 -15.57 -4.16
CA LYS A 70 -9.59 -14.64 -3.03
C LYS A 70 -8.32 -14.90 -2.21
N SER A 71 -7.97 -16.17 -1.99
CA SER A 71 -6.72 -16.55 -1.33
C SER A 71 -5.53 -16.09 -2.15
N GLU A 72 -5.49 -16.42 -3.45
CA GLU A 72 -4.41 -16.02 -4.35
C GLU A 72 -4.25 -14.48 -4.40
N ILE A 73 -5.35 -13.73 -4.50
CA ILE A 73 -5.33 -12.26 -4.45
C ILE A 73 -4.74 -11.76 -3.12
N SER A 74 -5.12 -12.37 -2.00
CA SER A 74 -4.58 -12.02 -0.68
C SER A 74 -3.08 -12.27 -0.62
N ASP A 75 -2.63 -13.44 -1.09
CA ASP A 75 -1.21 -13.82 -1.09
C ASP A 75 -0.38 -12.87 -1.96
N TYR A 76 -0.90 -12.47 -3.14
CA TYR A 76 -0.22 -11.50 -3.99
C TYR A 76 -0.19 -10.09 -3.38
N LYS A 77 -1.25 -9.67 -2.68
CA LYS A 77 -1.25 -8.38 -1.96
C LYS A 77 -0.22 -8.37 -0.84
N GLU A 78 -0.08 -9.46 -0.10
CA GLU A 78 0.94 -9.59 0.94
C GLU A 78 2.36 -9.52 0.36
N LYS A 79 2.62 -10.26 -0.73
CA LYS A 79 3.91 -10.22 -1.44
C LYS A 79 4.23 -8.82 -1.98
N MET A 80 3.25 -8.16 -2.60
CA MET A 80 3.41 -6.79 -3.10
C MET A 80 3.73 -5.82 -1.96
N ASN A 81 3.01 -5.90 -0.83
CA ASN A 81 3.28 -5.05 0.33
C ASN A 81 4.67 -5.29 0.92
N TYR A 82 5.13 -6.54 0.96
CA TYR A 82 6.49 -6.86 1.39
C TYR A 82 7.53 -6.21 0.47
N VAL A 83 7.41 -6.39 -0.85
CA VAL A 83 8.33 -5.80 -1.83
C VAL A 83 8.30 -4.27 -1.78
N GLN A 84 7.11 -3.67 -1.65
CA GLN A 84 6.96 -2.23 -1.48
C GLN A 84 7.69 -1.73 -0.23
N SER A 85 7.58 -2.45 0.89
CA SER A 85 8.28 -2.06 2.12
C SER A 85 9.81 -2.15 2.01
N GLU A 86 10.33 -3.08 1.20
CA GLU A 86 11.76 -3.16 0.90
C GLU A 86 12.20 -2.02 -0.01
N LEU A 87 11.40 -1.71 -1.02
CA LEU A 87 11.62 -0.60 -1.94
C LEU A 87 11.68 0.73 -1.18
N ASP A 88 10.70 1.02 -0.31
CA ASP A 88 10.66 2.26 0.47
C ASP A 88 11.91 2.43 1.34
N LYS A 89 12.41 1.34 1.94
CA LYS A 89 13.65 1.36 2.73
C LYS A 89 14.88 1.65 1.88
N LYS A 90 14.97 1.06 0.68
CA LYS A 90 16.09 1.28 -0.24
C LYS A 90 16.06 2.69 -0.81
N GLN A 91 14.90 3.15 -1.26
CA GLN A 91 14.69 4.50 -1.77
C GLN A 91 15.09 5.54 -0.72
N LYS A 92 14.59 5.39 0.51
CA LYS A 92 14.95 6.28 1.62
C LYS A 92 16.48 6.36 1.85
N TYR A 93 17.16 5.22 1.78
CA TYR A 93 18.62 5.18 1.94
C TYR A 93 19.34 5.88 0.77
N VAL A 94 18.89 5.66 -0.46
CA VAL A 94 19.43 6.32 -1.66
C VAL A 94 19.22 7.84 -1.58
N ASP A 95 18.02 8.27 -1.19
CA ASP A 95 17.67 9.69 -1.04
C ASP A 95 18.51 10.36 0.06
N GLU A 96 18.73 9.69 1.19
CA GLU A 96 19.57 10.18 2.29
C GLU A 96 21.02 10.39 1.84
N ILE A 97 21.60 9.43 1.11
CA ILE A 97 22.98 9.56 0.61
C ILE A 97 23.07 10.64 -0.46
N ALA A 98 22.11 10.71 -1.38
CA ALA A 98 22.06 11.74 -2.41
C ALA A 98 21.95 13.15 -1.79
N TYR A 99 21.11 13.31 -0.77
CA TYR A 99 20.97 14.56 -0.03
C TYR A 99 22.25 14.96 0.71
N GLU A 100 22.96 14.02 1.33
CA GLU A 100 24.25 14.30 1.97
C GLU A 100 25.30 14.79 0.97
N GLU A 101 25.35 14.19 -0.22
CA GLU A 101 26.28 14.60 -1.28
C GLU A 101 25.92 15.96 -1.85
N ASP A 102 24.63 16.23 -2.06
CA ASP A 102 24.14 17.57 -2.42
C ASP A 102 24.55 18.60 -1.36
N CYS A 103 24.43 18.27 -0.06
CA CYS A 103 24.87 19.15 1.03
C CYS A 103 26.37 19.46 0.94
N LYS A 104 27.23 18.44 0.76
CA LYS A 104 28.69 18.65 0.65
C LYS A 104 29.05 19.49 -0.58
N LEU A 105 28.38 19.25 -1.70
CA LEU A 105 28.60 19.99 -2.94
C LEU A 105 28.22 21.47 -2.75
N VAL A 106 27.06 21.71 -2.13
CA VAL A 106 26.57 23.05 -1.77
C VAL A 106 27.50 23.74 -0.78
N GLU A 107 27.95 23.06 0.28
CA GLU A 107 28.88 23.62 1.25
C GLU A 107 30.19 24.06 0.58
N LYS A 108 30.77 23.19 -0.25
CA LYS A 108 31.99 23.51 -1.02
C LYS A 108 31.78 24.71 -1.95
N TYR A 109 30.63 24.78 -2.62
CA TYR A 109 30.26 25.92 -3.46
C TYR A 109 30.15 27.22 -2.65
N LEU A 110 29.40 27.18 -1.54
CA LEU A 110 29.20 28.33 -0.66
C LEU A 110 30.51 28.78 -0.03
N GLU A 111 31.42 27.88 0.34
CA GLU A 111 32.76 28.23 0.85
C GLU A 111 33.61 28.96 -0.19
N GLY A 112 33.58 28.51 -1.45
CA GLY A 112 34.22 29.23 -2.55
C GLY A 112 33.63 30.64 -2.75
N MET A 113 32.32 30.76 -2.58
CA MET A 113 31.62 32.05 -2.65
C MET A 113 31.90 32.94 -1.44
N VAL A 114 32.14 32.37 -0.25
CA VAL A 114 32.48 33.13 0.97
C VAL A 114 33.75 33.96 0.78
N ALA A 115 34.74 33.44 0.06
CA ALA A 115 35.97 34.18 -0.28
C ALA A 115 35.71 35.42 -1.16
N HIS A 116 34.56 35.45 -1.83
CA HIS A 116 34.13 36.53 -2.72
C HIS A 116 32.89 37.26 -2.18
N ILE A 117 32.52 37.07 -0.91
CA ILE A 117 31.47 37.85 -0.28
C ILE A 117 31.86 39.31 -0.34
N ASP A 118 31.10 40.08 -1.09
CA ASP A 118 31.01 41.50 -0.86
C ASP A 118 30.11 41.69 0.38
N PRO A 119 30.64 42.13 1.53
CA PRO A 119 29.82 42.41 2.71
C PRO A 119 28.71 43.43 2.37
N TYR A 120 28.91 44.25 1.35
CA TYR A 120 27.98 45.32 1.01
C TYR A 120 26.86 44.85 0.08
N ASN A 121 27.00 43.68 -0.54
CA ASN A 121 26.03 43.14 -1.46
C ASN A 121 26.04 41.61 -1.40
N SER A 122 25.42 41.04 -0.36
CA SER A 122 25.28 39.59 -0.24
C SER A 122 24.41 39.07 -1.38
N PHE A 123 24.92 38.08 -2.13
CA PHE A 123 24.13 37.38 -3.14
C PHE A 123 22.84 36.81 -2.54
N ASN A 124 21.72 36.99 -3.23
CA ASN A 124 20.50 36.26 -2.89
C ASN A 124 20.59 34.80 -3.37
N VAL A 125 19.71 33.92 -2.84
CA VAL A 125 19.69 32.49 -3.17
C VAL A 125 19.56 32.25 -4.68
N ASP A 126 18.73 33.05 -5.36
CA ASP A 126 18.49 32.89 -6.80
C ASP A 126 19.72 33.26 -7.64
N GLU A 127 20.46 34.30 -7.25
CA GLU A 127 21.73 34.68 -7.87
C GLU A 127 22.79 33.60 -7.67
N LEU A 128 22.91 33.06 -6.46
CA LEU A 128 23.82 31.97 -6.16
C LEU A 128 23.47 30.71 -6.95
N TYR A 129 22.18 30.38 -7.05
CA TYR A 129 21.70 29.23 -7.81
C TYR A 129 21.95 29.38 -9.31
N ASN A 130 21.63 30.56 -9.86
CA ASN A 130 21.88 30.85 -11.27
C ASN A 130 23.38 30.80 -11.58
N LYS A 131 24.22 31.36 -10.70
CA LYS A 131 25.68 31.32 -10.85
C LYS A 131 26.21 29.88 -10.77
N ALA A 132 25.69 29.05 -9.86
CA ALA A 132 26.04 27.63 -9.77
C ALA A 132 25.71 26.87 -11.06
N ARG A 133 24.58 27.18 -11.70
CA ARG A 133 24.18 26.56 -12.98
C ARG A 133 25.13 26.85 -14.15
N PHE A 134 25.87 27.95 -14.10
CA PHE A 134 26.87 28.28 -15.12
C PHE A 134 28.25 27.68 -14.83
N ASP A 135 28.46 27.09 -13.65
CA ASP A 135 29.67 26.35 -13.31
C ASP A 135 29.44 24.86 -13.57
N GLU A 136 30.26 24.25 -14.43
CA GLU A 136 30.14 22.84 -14.79
C GLU A 136 30.17 21.93 -13.55
N ASN A 137 30.96 22.27 -12.53
CA ASN A 137 31.11 21.47 -11.31
C ASN A 137 29.89 21.53 -10.38
N TYR A 138 29.06 22.56 -10.52
CA TYR A 138 27.94 22.85 -9.62
C TYR A 138 26.59 22.93 -10.33
N SER A 139 26.57 22.60 -11.63
CA SER A 139 25.38 22.67 -12.48
C SER A 139 24.21 21.79 -12.01
N HIS A 140 24.52 20.75 -11.23
CA HIS A 140 23.57 19.78 -10.69
C HIS A 140 23.12 20.07 -9.25
N ILE A 141 23.54 21.18 -8.63
CA ILE A 141 23.13 21.50 -7.26
C ILE A 141 21.59 21.52 -7.14
N ASN A 142 21.09 20.83 -6.12
CA ASN A 142 19.69 20.89 -5.74
C ASN A 142 19.35 22.25 -5.12
N ARG A 143 18.36 22.95 -5.68
CA ARG A 143 17.96 24.30 -5.23
C ARG A 143 17.48 24.31 -3.78
N SER A 144 16.71 23.29 -3.37
CA SER A 144 16.17 23.22 -2.00
C SER A 144 17.30 23.09 -0.98
N VAL A 145 18.28 22.22 -1.27
CA VAL A 145 19.46 22.03 -0.42
C VAL A 145 20.31 23.30 -0.35
N LEU A 146 20.47 23.99 -1.49
CA LEU A 146 21.16 25.28 -1.53
C LEU A 146 20.48 26.32 -0.65
N GLU A 147 19.16 26.45 -0.75
CA GLU A 147 18.38 27.41 0.05
C GLU A 147 18.49 27.11 1.55
N ASP A 148 18.36 25.85 1.94
CA ASP A 148 18.48 25.42 3.34
C ASP A 148 19.87 25.74 3.90
N LYS A 149 20.93 25.36 3.18
CA LYS A 149 22.33 25.62 3.59
C LYS A 149 22.70 27.09 3.53
N TYR A 150 22.16 27.83 2.58
CA TYR A 150 22.33 29.28 2.52
C TYR A 150 21.78 29.95 3.79
N ASN A 151 20.56 29.58 4.17
CA ASN A 151 19.90 30.14 5.34
C ASN A 151 20.56 29.72 6.66
N GLN A 152 21.01 28.47 6.76
CA GLN A 152 21.63 27.94 7.98
C GLN A 152 23.07 28.40 8.17
N ASP A 153 23.92 28.29 7.14
CA ASP A 153 25.37 28.41 7.31
C ASP A 153 25.92 29.70 6.71
N TYR A 154 25.50 30.04 5.48
CA TYR A 154 26.06 31.17 4.74
C TYR A 154 25.68 32.52 5.37
N LEU A 155 24.40 32.73 5.68
CA LEU A 155 23.94 33.97 6.31
C LEU A 155 24.61 34.22 7.67
N ILE A 156 24.85 33.16 8.45
CA ILE A 156 25.58 33.27 9.72
C ILE A 156 27.03 33.67 9.48
N LYS A 157 27.71 33.07 8.49
CA LYS A 157 29.08 33.45 8.12
C LYS A 157 29.16 34.91 7.65
N VAL A 158 28.21 35.36 6.84
CA VAL A 158 28.08 36.76 6.40
C VAL A 158 27.88 37.70 7.61
N ALA A 159 26.97 37.35 8.52
CA ALA A 159 26.72 38.15 9.73
C ALA A 159 27.96 38.26 10.63
N ASN A 160 28.65 37.14 10.89
CA ASN A 160 29.89 37.12 11.67
C ASN A 160 31.00 37.97 11.01
N TYR A 161 31.06 37.97 9.68
CA TYR A 161 31.99 38.82 8.95
C TYR A 161 31.66 40.31 9.12
N HIS A 162 30.39 40.69 9.06
CA HIS A 162 29.95 42.05 9.37
C HIS A 162 30.28 42.48 10.79
N GLU A 163 30.03 41.64 11.79
CA GLU A 163 30.38 41.93 13.18
C GLU A 163 31.88 42.17 13.35
N LYS A 164 32.72 41.38 12.67
CA LYS A 164 34.17 41.56 12.69
C LYS A 164 34.59 42.91 12.10
N LEU A 165 33.99 43.34 10.99
CA LEU A 165 34.24 44.66 10.41
C LEU A 165 33.83 45.79 11.35
N VAL A 166 32.66 45.66 11.99
CA VAL A 166 32.17 46.60 13.01
C VAL A 166 33.14 46.68 14.18
N ASP A 167 33.59 45.54 14.70
CA ASP A 167 34.52 45.49 15.82
C ASP A 167 35.87 46.14 15.50
N GLU A 168 36.34 45.94 14.27
CA GLU A 168 37.58 46.54 13.77
C GLU A 168 37.45 48.07 13.64
N PHE A 169 36.32 48.55 13.12
CA PHE A 169 35.98 49.97 13.08
C PHE A 169 35.89 50.58 14.47
N LEU A 170 35.11 49.98 15.37
CA LEU A 170 34.99 50.44 16.76
C LEU A 170 36.35 50.39 17.47
N GLY A 171 37.18 49.38 17.19
CA GLY A 171 38.53 49.28 17.73
C GLY A 171 39.45 50.43 17.28
N LYS A 172 39.34 50.84 16.01
CA LYS A 172 40.04 52.03 15.48
C LYS A 172 39.52 53.30 16.16
N LYS A 173 38.19 53.45 16.25
CA LYS A 173 37.52 54.62 16.84
C LYS A 173 37.68 54.77 18.34
N LYS A 174 37.91 53.68 19.08
CA LYS A 174 38.12 53.71 20.53
C LYS A 174 39.19 54.69 20.98
N LYS A 175 40.19 54.95 20.14
CA LYS A 175 41.27 55.92 20.43
C LYS A 175 40.81 57.38 20.38
N ASP A 176 39.74 57.66 19.64
CA ASP A 176 39.26 59.01 19.36
C ASP A 176 37.98 59.34 20.17
N ILE A 177 37.37 58.34 20.79
CA ILE A 177 36.13 58.49 21.56
C ILE A 177 36.45 59.00 22.97
N ASP A 178 35.92 60.16 23.31
CA ASP A 178 35.89 60.65 24.69
C ASP A 178 34.88 59.83 25.51
N LEU A 179 35.39 58.98 26.41
CA LEU A 179 34.57 58.13 27.28
C LEU A 179 33.70 58.93 28.25
N ALA A 180 34.04 60.18 28.55
CA ALA A 180 33.21 61.04 29.40
C ALA A 180 31.96 61.54 28.66
N LYS A 181 32.00 61.55 27.33
CA LYS A 181 30.88 61.96 26.47
C LYS A 181 30.86 61.07 25.21
N PRO A 182 30.44 59.80 25.36
CA PRO A 182 30.42 58.86 24.24
C PRO A 182 29.52 59.39 23.11
N PRO A 183 29.93 59.26 21.83
CA PRO A 183 29.11 59.65 20.71
C PRO A 183 27.81 58.85 20.68
N SER A 184 26.77 59.46 20.14
CA SER A 184 25.51 58.76 19.90
C SER A 184 25.69 57.64 18.88
N THR A 185 24.86 56.61 18.96
CA THR A 185 24.83 55.51 17.99
C THR A 185 24.56 56.00 16.57
N ASP A 186 23.78 57.08 16.41
CA ASP A 186 23.48 57.72 15.13
C ASP A 186 24.72 58.40 14.52
N GLU A 187 25.47 59.18 15.32
CA GLU A 187 26.71 59.81 14.86
C GLU A 187 27.77 58.77 14.47
N LEU A 188 27.89 57.70 15.29
CA LEU A 188 28.76 56.57 14.99
C LEU A 188 28.33 55.83 13.72
N TYR A 189 27.02 55.72 13.48
CA TYR A 189 26.49 55.09 12.28
C TYR A 189 26.76 55.92 11.03
N ASP A 190 26.57 57.23 11.08
CA ASP A 190 26.85 58.13 9.96
C ASP A 190 28.35 58.17 9.61
N GLU A 191 29.21 57.92 10.59
CA GLU A 191 30.63 57.76 10.36
C GLU A 191 30.99 56.35 9.87
N ALA A 192 30.48 55.31 10.51
CA ALA A 192 30.71 53.93 10.11
C ALA A 192 30.19 53.65 8.69
N SER A 193 29.07 54.24 8.29
CA SER A 193 28.51 54.07 6.93
C SER A 193 29.35 54.71 5.83
N ARG A 194 30.25 55.64 6.17
CA ARG A 194 31.25 56.19 5.24
C ARG A 194 32.43 55.24 5.04
N ASP A 195 32.87 54.57 6.11
CA ASP A 195 34.02 53.66 6.09
C ASP A 195 33.63 52.22 5.69
N ILE A 196 32.40 51.83 6.03
CA ILE A 196 31.80 50.51 5.85
C ILE A 196 30.45 50.74 5.16
N PRO A 197 30.40 50.79 3.81
CA PRO A 197 29.17 50.88 3.04
C PRO A 197 28.10 49.89 3.54
N ASN A 198 26.82 50.20 3.43
CA ASN A 198 25.71 49.28 3.77
C ASN A 198 25.79 48.60 5.16
N ILE A 199 26.54 49.16 6.12
CA ILE A 199 26.56 48.67 7.49
C ILE A 199 25.14 48.68 8.06
N LYS A 200 24.73 47.55 8.67
CA LYS A 200 23.42 47.46 9.34
C LYS A 200 23.51 48.19 10.67
N LYS A 201 22.67 49.22 10.84
CA LYS A 201 22.61 50.03 12.07
C LYS A 201 22.43 49.19 13.32
N SER A 202 21.58 48.16 13.25
CA SER A 202 21.32 47.25 14.37
C SER A 202 22.57 46.51 14.84
N VAL A 203 23.40 46.03 13.92
CA VAL A 203 24.64 45.30 14.24
C VAL A 203 25.65 46.25 14.88
N LEU A 204 25.81 47.46 14.33
CA LEU A 204 26.67 48.49 14.93
C LEU A 204 26.23 48.83 16.35
N GLU A 205 24.94 49.08 16.55
CA GLU A 205 24.37 49.43 17.84
C GLU A 205 24.55 48.33 18.88
N GLU A 206 24.27 47.08 18.51
CA GLU A 206 24.46 45.91 19.38
C GLU A 206 25.93 45.76 19.80
N ARG A 207 26.86 45.76 18.83
CA ARG A 207 28.30 45.62 19.13
C ARG A 207 28.84 46.82 19.91
N TYR A 208 28.37 48.03 19.62
CA TYR A 208 28.73 49.24 20.36
C TYR A 208 28.29 49.15 21.83
N ASN A 209 27.04 48.76 22.06
CA ASN A 209 26.49 48.56 23.41
C ASN A 209 27.25 47.46 24.16
N LEU A 210 27.54 46.34 23.49
CA LEU A 210 28.31 45.24 24.07
C LEU A 210 29.75 45.59 24.43
N LYS A 211 30.37 46.54 23.74
CA LYS A 211 31.79 46.90 23.92
C LYS A 211 32.00 48.11 24.83
N TYR A 212 31.13 49.12 24.75
CA TYR A 212 31.30 50.38 25.48
C TYR A 212 30.43 50.49 26.72
N LEU A 213 29.17 50.00 26.70
CA LEU A 213 28.31 50.11 27.88
C LEU A 213 28.71 49.12 28.98
N THR A 214 29.29 47.98 28.61
CA THR A 214 29.90 47.01 29.55
C THR A 214 31.16 47.59 30.20
N GLU A 215 32.04 48.24 29.42
CA GLU A 215 33.25 48.88 29.95
C GLU A 215 32.94 50.12 30.80
N ALA A 216 31.96 50.96 30.41
CA ALA A 216 31.55 52.14 31.16
C ALA A 216 30.80 51.82 32.46
N LYS A 217 30.13 50.66 32.53
CA LYS A 217 29.44 50.15 33.74
C LYS A 217 30.34 49.30 34.64
N ALA A 218 31.66 49.28 34.41
CA ALA A 218 32.62 48.66 35.32
C ALA A 218 33.32 49.68 36.25
N PRO A 219 32.62 50.50 37.09
CA PRO A 219 33.29 51.19 38.16
C PRO A 219 33.55 50.19 39.30
N HIS A 220 34.82 49.89 39.55
CA HIS A 220 35.32 49.29 40.80
C HIS A 220 34.45 48.18 41.42
N GLN A 221 34.23 47.07 40.71
CA GLN A 221 34.12 45.80 41.43
C GLN A 221 35.54 45.33 41.72
N GLU A 222 35.97 45.63 42.94
CA GLU A 222 37.09 44.98 43.61
C GLU A 222 36.95 43.46 43.39
N ILE A 223 37.98 42.84 42.84
CA ILE A 223 38.03 41.40 42.58
C ILE A 223 37.94 40.72 43.95
N VAL A 224 36.74 40.35 44.37
CA VAL A 224 36.55 39.36 45.44
C VAL A 224 36.88 38.03 44.79
N GLU A 225 38.12 37.60 45.01
CA GLU A 225 38.66 36.28 44.67
C GLU A 225 37.78 35.22 45.36
N SER A 226 36.71 34.82 44.68
CA SER A 226 35.83 33.75 45.13
C SER A 226 36.53 32.42 44.87
N THR A 227 37.19 31.93 45.91
CA THR A 227 37.58 30.53 46.05
C THR A 227 36.33 29.66 45.87
N MET A 228 36.23 29.04 44.70
CA MET A 228 35.23 27.98 44.50
C MET A 228 35.62 26.76 45.33
N PRO A 229 34.67 26.13 46.05
CA PRO A 229 34.93 24.86 46.70
C PRO A 229 35.07 23.75 45.66
N GLU A 230 36.17 23.01 45.75
CA GLU A 230 36.32 21.70 45.11
C GLU A 230 35.12 20.82 45.47
N THR A 231 34.24 20.59 44.51
CA THR A 231 33.24 19.54 44.59
C THR A 231 33.88 18.26 44.08
N SER A 232 34.53 17.55 45.00
CA SER A 232 34.89 16.15 44.83
C SER A 232 33.61 15.34 44.62
N ASN A 233 33.53 14.66 43.48
CA ASN A 233 32.45 13.74 43.13
C ASN A 233 32.81 12.35 43.71
N PRO A 234 32.17 11.84 44.76
CA PRO A 234 32.60 10.63 45.44
C PRO A 234 31.72 9.44 45.03
N TRP A 235 31.62 9.14 43.73
CA TRP A 235 30.95 7.92 43.25
C TRP A 235 31.53 7.48 41.91
N LEU A 236 32.74 6.90 41.93
CA LEU A 236 33.20 6.01 40.86
C LEU A 236 34.39 5.18 41.37
N THR A 237 34.12 4.26 42.29
CA THR A 237 35.03 3.18 42.67
C THR A 237 34.47 1.86 42.20
N ASP A 238 35.29 1.17 41.39
CA ASP A 238 35.36 -0.26 41.11
C ASP A 238 34.13 -0.99 40.55
N ASP A 239 34.27 -1.51 39.33
CA ASP A 239 34.60 -2.94 39.20
C ASP A 239 35.27 -3.24 37.84
N ARG A 240 36.61 -3.34 37.85
CA ARG A 240 37.41 -3.88 36.74
C ARG A 240 37.41 -5.40 36.84
N SER A 241 36.47 -6.05 36.14
CA SER A 241 36.61 -7.47 35.80
C SER A 241 37.12 -7.61 34.36
N THR A 242 38.41 -7.97 34.26
CA THR A 242 39.05 -8.76 33.19
C THR A 242 38.42 -8.73 31.79
N ILE A 243 38.81 -7.72 30.99
CA ILE A 243 38.75 -7.82 29.53
C ILE A 243 40.07 -8.47 29.08
N PRO A 244 40.04 -9.52 28.23
CA PRO A 244 41.25 -10.17 27.73
C PRO A 244 42.14 -9.13 27.04
N SER A 245 43.45 -9.21 27.29
CA SER A 245 44.47 -8.41 26.63
C SER A 245 44.36 -8.55 25.11
N GLU A 246 43.72 -7.56 24.48
CA GLU A 246 43.56 -7.40 23.04
C GLU A 246 44.85 -6.79 22.47
N ASP A 247 45.96 -7.47 22.72
CA ASP A 247 47.25 -7.15 22.12
C ASP A 247 47.35 -7.88 20.78
N LEU A 248 47.73 -7.12 19.74
CA LEU A 248 47.98 -7.53 18.34
C LEU A 248 46.80 -7.50 17.36
N TYR A 249 46.05 -6.39 17.30
CA TYR A 249 45.59 -5.90 16.00
C TYR A 249 46.22 -4.54 15.72
N PRO A 250 46.91 -4.35 14.58
CA PRO A 250 47.41 -3.04 14.21
C PRO A 250 46.20 -2.11 14.10
N HIS A 251 46.09 -1.13 15.00
CA HIS A 251 45.09 -0.08 14.90
C HIS A 251 45.28 0.59 13.54
N PRO A 252 44.33 0.47 12.60
CA PRO A 252 44.39 1.27 11.40
C PRO A 252 44.37 2.73 11.84
N SER A 253 45.23 3.56 11.25
CA SER A 253 45.20 5.01 11.48
C SER A 253 43.77 5.51 11.27
N GLU A 254 43.31 6.46 12.09
CA GLU A 254 41.92 6.97 12.05
C GLU A 254 41.51 7.40 10.62
N ASP A 255 42.44 7.92 9.84
CA ASP A 255 42.24 8.30 8.42
C ASP A 255 41.84 7.12 7.52
N ASN A 256 42.32 5.91 7.79
CA ASN A 256 42.00 4.72 7.00
C ASN A 256 40.57 4.21 7.30
N TYR A 257 40.09 4.42 8.53
CA TYR A 257 38.76 3.98 8.95
C TYR A 257 37.64 4.76 8.23
N PHE A 258 37.78 6.08 8.08
CA PHE A 258 36.82 6.91 7.33
C PHE A 258 36.78 6.56 5.84
N SER A 259 37.91 6.22 5.23
CA SER A 259 37.97 5.77 3.84
C SER A 259 37.25 4.43 3.62
N ILE A 260 37.35 3.50 4.58
CA ILE A 260 36.67 2.20 4.50
C ILE A 260 35.15 2.35 4.70
N ILE A 261 34.71 3.20 5.64
CA ILE A 261 33.27 3.43 5.85
C ILE A 261 32.63 4.11 4.64
N SER A 262 33.31 5.12 4.07
CA SER A 262 32.78 5.84 2.91
C SER A 262 32.65 4.92 1.69
N THR A 263 33.65 4.08 1.41
CA THR A 263 33.58 3.09 0.32
C THR A 263 32.43 2.09 0.50
N LEU A 264 32.27 1.51 1.69
CA LEU A 264 31.15 0.61 1.99
C LEU A 264 29.77 1.28 1.84
N LYS A 265 29.67 2.56 2.20
CA LYS A 265 28.44 3.35 2.04
C LYS A 265 28.08 3.51 0.56
N TRP A 266 29.07 3.83 -0.28
CA TRP A 266 28.90 4.00 -1.73
C TRP A 266 28.59 2.69 -2.45
N ASP A 267 29.24 1.59 -2.07
CA ASP A 267 28.94 0.27 -2.64
C ASP A 267 27.48 -0.11 -2.38
N LYS A 268 26.99 0.14 -1.16
CA LYS A 268 25.59 -0.09 -0.80
C LYS A 268 24.63 0.83 -1.55
N TYR A 269 24.99 2.10 -1.73
CA TYR A 269 24.22 3.06 -2.51
C TYR A 269 24.05 2.58 -3.96
N HIS A 270 25.14 2.26 -4.65
CA HIS A 270 25.09 1.80 -6.04
C HIS A 270 24.28 0.51 -6.19
N LYS A 271 24.50 -0.44 -5.27
CA LYS A 271 23.70 -1.66 -5.21
C LYS A 271 22.19 -1.37 -5.10
N TYR A 272 21.79 -0.43 -4.24
CA TYR A 272 20.38 -0.10 -4.08
C TYR A 272 19.81 0.65 -5.29
N VAL A 273 20.59 1.55 -5.91
CA VAL A 273 20.20 2.23 -7.14
C VAL A 273 19.92 1.23 -8.26
N GLU A 274 20.69 0.14 -8.36
CA GLU A 274 20.44 -0.95 -9.32
C GLU A 274 19.23 -1.83 -8.94
N GLU A 275 19.06 -2.14 -7.66
CA GLU A 275 17.99 -3.03 -7.18
C GLU A 275 16.59 -2.37 -7.15
N ILE A 276 16.49 -1.04 -7.01
CA ILE A 276 15.21 -0.31 -6.97
C ILE A 276 14.35 -0.55 -8.22
N PRO A 277 14.81 -0.34 -9.47
CA PRO A 277 13.98 -0.55 -10.66
C PRO A 277 13.55 -2.01 -10.83
N GLU A 278 14.37 -2.98 -10.40
CA GLU A 278 13.99 -4.39 -10.38
C GLU A 278 12.82 -4.64 -9.41
N LYS A 279 12.87 -4.04 -8.22
CA LYS A 279 11.78 -4.13 -7.23
C LYS A 279 10.52 -3.39 -7.67
N GLU A 280 10.65 -2.26 -8.35
CA GLU A 280 9.51 -1.56 -8.98
C GLU A 280 8.83 -2.44 -10.03
N ALA A 281 9.61 -3.10 -10.89
CA ALA A 281 9.09 -4.04 -11.86
C ALA A 281 8.39 -5.24 -11.20
N GLU A 282 8.94 -5.76 -10.10
CA GLU A 282 8.34 -6.82 -9.30
C GLU A 282 6.99 -6.38 -8.67
N CYS A 283 6.91 -5.18 -8.09
CA CYS A 283 5.65 -4.59 -7.59
C CYS A 283 4.60 -4.46 -8.72
N ASN A 284 5.00 -3.91 -9.87
CA ASN A 284 4.10 -3.76 -11.02
C ASN A 284 3.60 -5.11 -11.56
N TYR A 285 4.46 -6.14 -11.54
CA TYR A 285 4.07 -7.50 -11.90
C TYR A 285 2.97 -8.04 -10.97
N TYR A 286 3.13 -7.89 -9.65
CA TYR A 286 2.08 -8.32 -8.70
C TYR A 286 0.78 -7.52 -8.86
N LEU A 287 0.86 -6.22 -9.14
CA LEU A 287 -0.32 -5.40 -9.41
C LEU A 287 -1.12 -5.94 -10.60
N VAL A 288 -0.45 -6.23 -11.71
CA VAL A 288 -1.09 -6.81 -12.91
C VAL A 288 -1.72 -8.18 -12.61
N LEU A 289 -1.04 -9.02 -11.82
CA LEU A 289 -1.59 -10.30 -11.39
C LEU A 289 -2.85 -10.13 -10.54
N ILE A 290 -2.82 -9.23 -9.56
CA ILE A 290 -3.98 -8.92 -8.70
C ILE A 290 -5.15 -8.46 -9.55
N GLU A 291 -4.95 -7.50 -10.46
CA GLU A 291 -5.99 -7.01 -11.36
C GLU A 291 -6.57 -8.13 -12.23
N SER A 292 -5.72 -8.98 -12.79
CA SER A 292 -6.17 -10.10 -13.64
C SER A 292 -7.06 -11.06 -12.86
N LYS A 293 -6.71 -11.37 -11.60
CA LYS A 293 -7.46 -12.27 -10.72
C LYS A 293 -8.73 -11.62 -10.20
N GLU A 294 -8.72 -10.31 -9.93
CA GLU A 294 -9.92 -9.55 -9.57
C GLU A 294 -10.93 -9.53 -10.72
N ARG A 295 -10.49 -9.40 -11.98
CA ARG A 295 -11.37 -9.54 -13.16
C ARG A 295 -11.98 -10.95 -13.24
N LEU A 296 -11.19 -12.00 -13.03
CA LEU A 296 -11.71 -13.38 -12.98
C LEU A 296 -12.70 -13.59 -11.82
N LEU A 297 -12.46 -12.95 -10.68
CA LEU A 297 -13.36 -12.98 -9.52
C LEU A 297 -14.68 -12.27 -9.82
N GLN A 298 -14.64 -11.12 -10.51
CA GLN A 298 -15.82 -10.39 -10.96
C GLN A 298 -16.64 -11.20 -11.97
N ALA A 299 -15.98 -11.80 -12.97
CA ALA A 299 -16.62 -12.72 -13.92
C ALA A 299 -17.23 -13.94 -13.20
N SER A 300 -16.56 -14.47 -12.18
CA SER A 300 -17.07 -15.56 -11.34
C SER A 300 -18.25 -15.14 -10.45
N ASN A 301 -18.47 -13.84 -10.24
CA ASN A 301 -19.60 -13.33 -9.43
C ASN A 301 -20.91 -13.25 -10.25
N GLU A 302 -20.85 -13.42 -11.57
CA GLU A 302 -22.03 -13.59 -12.45
C GLU A 302 -22.84 -14.86 -12.13
N VAL A 303 -22.35 -15.68 -11.18
CA VAL A 303 -23.05 -16.76 -10.49
C VAL A 303 -24.36 -16.32 -9.80
N ALA A 304 -24.67 -15.02 -9.77
CA ALA A 304 -26.03 -14.53 -9.54
C ALA A 304 -27.10 -15.28 -10.37
N ASN A 305 -26.76 -15.71 -11.59
CA ASN A 305 -27.65 -16.50 -12.45
C ASN A 305 -27.99 -17.88 -11.87
N LEU A 306 -27.11 -18.52 -11.08
CA LEU A 306 -27.42 -19.81 -10.44
C LEU A 306 -28.53 -19.68 -9.39
N ARG A 307 -28.66 -18.51 -8.74
CA ARG A 307 -29.78 -18.27 -7.80
C ARG A 307 -31.11 -18.21 -8.54
N VAL A 308 -31.14 -17.57 -9.70
CA VAL A 308 -32.34 -17.52 -10.57
C VAL A 308 -32.72 -18.92 -11.04
N ASN A 309 -31.73 -19.74 -11.41
CA ASN A 309 -31.97 -21.14 -11.79
C ASN A 309 -32.52 -21.97 -10.63
N LEU A 310 -32.03 -21.76 -9.40
CA LEU A 310 -32.53 -22.44 -8.20
C LEU A 310 -33.97 -22.04 -7.86
N ILE A 311 -34.30 -20.75 -7.97
CA ILE A 311 -35.68 -20.25 -7.80
C ILE A 311 -36.60 -20.84 -8.87
N SER A 312 -36.15 -20.88 -10.13
CA SER A 312 -36.92 -21.47 -11.23
C SER A 312 -37.17 -22.97 -11.02
N LEU A 313 -36.16 -23.70 -10.55
CA LEU A 313 -36.26 -25.12 -10.18
C LEU A 313 -37.24 -25.32 -9.01
N PHE A 314 -37.22 -24.43 -8.02
CA PHE A 314 -38.15 -24.46 -6.89
C PHE A 314 -39.60 -24.24 -7.34
N ILE A 315 -39.85 -23.24 -8.19
CA ILE A 315 -41.18 -23.00 -8.77
C ILE A 315 -41.64 -24.21 -9.59
N PHE A 316 -40.74 -24.78 -10.40
CA PHE A 316 -41.02 -25.98 -11.18
C PHE A 316 -41.33 -27.19 -10.27
N SER A 317 -40.66 -27.33 -9.13
CA SER A 317 -40.96 -28.37 -8.14
C SER A 317 -42.37 -28.22 -7.58
N ILE A 318 -42.79 -27.00 -7.20
CA ILE A 318 -44.15 -26.72 -6.74
C ILE A 318 -45.18 -27.10 -7.80
N LEU A 319 -45.01 -26.64 -9.04
CA LEU A 319 -45.96 -26.86 -10.13
C LEU A 319 -45.96 -28.30 -10.66
N GLY A 320 -44.80 -28.94 -10.72
CA GLY A 320 -44.62 -30.26 -11.32
C GLY A 320 -44.83 -31.43 -10.36
N VAL A 321 -44.54 -31.23 -9.07
CA VAL A 321 -44.62 -32.30 -8.06
C VAL A 321 -45.83 -32.10 -7.15
N PHE A 322 -45.92 -30.94 -6.49
CA PHE A 322 -46.92 -30.71 -5.47
C PHE A 322 -48.33 -30.50 -6.03
N VAL A 323 -48.47 -29.82 -7.16
CA VAL A 323 -49.79 -29.64 -7.79
C VAL A 323 -50.40 -30.99 -8.22
N PRO A 324 -49.71 -31.88 -8.97
CA PRO A 324 -50.28 -33.19 -9.31
C PRO A 324 -50.58 -34.07 -8.09
N LEU A 325 -49.73 -34.03 -7.06
CA LEU A 325 -49.98 -34.74 -5.80
C LEU A 325 -51.21 -34.21 -5.06
N GLY A 326 -51.35 -32.88 -4.98
CA GLY A 326 -52.54 -32.25 -4.39
C GLY A 326 -53.81 -32.54 -5.17
N MET A 327 -53.71 -32.64 -6.50
CA MET A 327 -54.83 -32.98 -7.38
C MET A 327 -55.39 -34.39 -7.12
N MET A 328 -54.57 -35.33 -6.67
CA MET A 328 -55.04 -36.67 -6.27
C MET A 328 -55.93 -36.68 -5.03
N LEU A 329 -55.94 -35.60 -4.24
CA LEU A 329 -56.75 -35.51 -3.02
C LEU A 329 -58.20 -35.08 -3.29
N PHE A 330 -58.51 -34.65 -4.52
CA PHE A 330 -59.87 -34.21 -4.90
C PHE A 330 -60.72 -35.35 -5.44
N ASP A 331 -62.03 -35.16 -5.53
CA ASP A 331 -62.92 -36.15 -6.13
C ASP A 331 -62.66 -36.35 -7.62
N PHE A 332 -62.93 -37.57 -8.11
CA PHE A 332 -62.70 -37.99 -9.50
C PHE A 332 -63.29 -37.03 -10.55
N GLU A 333 -64.48 -36.49 -10.30
CA GLU A 333 -65.14 -35.55 -11.22
C GLU A 333 -64.37 -34.22 -11.34
N TYR A 334 -63.83 -33.72 -10.22
CA TYR A 334 -63.00 -32.52 -10.19
C TYR A 334 -61.63 -32.76 -10.82
N MET A 335 -61.03 -33.92 -10.57
CA MET A 335 -59.77 -34.32 -11.21
C MET A 335 -59.88 -34.30 -12.74
N LEU A 336 -60.98 -34.80 -13.30
CA LEU A 336 -61.18 -34.81 -14.76
C LEU A 336 -61.35 -33.40 -15.33
N LYS A 337 -62.10 -32.52 -14.66
CA LYS A 337 -62.32 -31.12 -15.10
C LYS A 337 -61.03 -30.31 -15.12
N LEU A 338 -60.17 -30.50 -14.12
CA LEU A 338 -58.92 -29.75 -13.96
C LEU A 338 -57.73 -30.36 -14.68
N ARG A 339 -57.85 -31.59 -15.21
CA ARG A 339 -56.77 -32.32 -15.88
C ARG A 339 -56.08 -31.51 -16.98
N THR A 340 -56.85 -30.82 -17.82
CA THR A 340 -56.30 -30.00 -18.91
C THR A 340 -55.47 -28.83 -18.37
N ILE A 341 -55.94 -28.17 -17.31
CA ILE A 341 -55.24 -27.04 -16.68
C ILE A 341 -53.93 -27.52 -16.05
N VAL A 342 -53.96 -28.65 -15.34
CA VAL A 342 -52.77 -29.24 -14.72
C VAL A 342 -51.76 -29.66 -15.79
N TYR A 343 -52.22 -30.27 -16.89
CA TYR A 343 -51.36 -30.63 -18.02
C TYR A 343 -50.68 -29.40 -18.64
N VAL A 344 -51.44 -28.33 -18.91
CA VAL A 344 -50.88 -27.08 -19.45
C VAL A 344 -49.91 -26.43 -18.45
N GLY A 345 -50.21 -26.48 -17.15
CA GLY A 345 -49.32 -26.00 -16.08
C GLY A 345 -47.99 -26.75 -16.03
N ILE A 346 -48.03 -28.09 -16.09
CA ILE A 346 -46.82 -28.93 -16.15
C ILE A 346 -46.05 -28.63 -17.44
N PHE A 347 -46.72 -28.62 -18.59
CA PHE A 347 -46.08 -28.41 -19.89
C PHE A 347 -45.43 -27.02 -20.00
N SER A 348 -46.09 -25.98 -19.49
CA SER A 348 -45.51 -24.62 -19.44
C SER A 348 -44.31 -24.56 -18.49
N GLY A 349 -44.36 -25.25 -17.34
CA GLY A 349 -43.20 -25.42 -16.47
C GLY A 349 -42.02 -26.09 -17.18
N TRP A 350 -42.30 -27.12 -17.98
CA TRP A 350 -41.29 -27.80 -18.81
C TRP A 350 -40.67 -26.87 -19.85
N LEU A 351 -41.51 -26.12 -20.57
CA LEU A 351 -41.05 -25.16 -21.57
C LEU A 351 -40.16 -24.08 -20.92
N LEU A 352 -40.53 -23.60 -19.72
CA LEU A 352 -39.74 -22.64 -18.97
C LEU A 352 -38.36 -23.19 -18.61
N VAL A 353 -38.30 -24.42 -18.06
CA VAL A 353 -37.01 -25.08 -17.76
C VAL A 353 -36.17 -25.24 -19.02
N LEU A 354 -36.78 -25.65 -20.13
CA LEU A 354 -36.09 -25.83 -21.40
C LEU A 354 -35.54 -24.50 -21.95
N VAL A 355 -36.30 -23.41 -21.86
CA VAL A 355 -35.83 -22.06 -22.24
C VAL A 355 -34.67 -21.62 -21.38
N VAL A 356 -34.73 -21.83 -20.06
CA VAL A 356 -33.63 -21.50 -19.14
C VAL A 356 -32.37 -22.31 -19.48
N LEU A 357 -32.52 -23.60 -19.80
CA LEU A 357 -31.40 -24.45 -20.22
C LEU A 357 -30.80 -24.03 -21.56
N LEU A 358 -31.64 -23.69 -22.55
CA LEU A 358 -31.18 -23.21 -23.85
C LEU A 358 -30.45 -21.86 -23.73
N ASP A 359 -30.93 -20.96 -22.87
CA ASP A 359 -30.24 -19.70 -22.59
C ASP A 359 -28.86 -19.93 -21.95
N GLU A 360 -28.78 -20.85 -20.99
CA GLU A 360 -27.51 -21.23 -20.36
C GLU A 360 -26.54 -21.89 -21.34
N ILE A 361 -27.03 -22.73 -22.26
CA ILE A 361 -26.21 -23.34 -23.33
C ILE A 361 -25.72 -22.25 -24.29
N ARG A 362 -26.60 -21.33 -24.71
CA ARG A 362 -26.24 -20.23 -25.61
C ARG A 362 -25.18 -19.31 -25.00
N LYS A 363 -25.20 -19.06 -23.69
CA LYS A 363 -24.19 -18.23 -23.02
C LYS A 363 -22.80 -18.88 -22.98
N ARG A 364 -22.70 -20.19 -23.22
CA ARG A 364 -21.44 -20.95 -23.15
C ARG A 364 -20.81 -21.22 -24.53
N VAL A 365 -21.58 -21.04 -25.61
CA VAL A 365 -21.12 -21.14 -27.00
C VAL A 365 -20.80 -19.74 -27.49
#